data_AF-A0A5B7J0A9-F1
#
_entry.id   AF-A0A5B7J0A9-F1
#
_cell.length_a   1.000
_cell.length_b   1.000
_cell.length_c   1.000
_cell.angle_alpha   90.00
_cell.angle_beta   90.00
_cell.angle_gamma   90.00
#
_symmetry.space_group_name_H-M   'P 1'
#
loop_
_entity.id
_entity.type
_entity.pdbx_description
1 polymer ?
#
loop_
_entity_poly.entity_id
_entity_poly.type
_entity_poly.pdbx_seq_one_letter_code
_entity_poly.pdbx_strand_id
1 'polypeptide(L)'
;MNGAGPHQLRVLAQHYGIFEHLFGNAYFVPRVFLNISYDYEDDTVSIVYRGNTIKPKEAASTPNVQFHSDPDSLWTLILTNPDGNLLDNDHECLHWFVGNIVGGDISSGEVVCDYLQPFPPRGTGYHRMVFVLYKQHQHIDFSKYRRDQPW
;
A
#
# COMPACT_ATOMS: atom_id res chain seq x y z
N MET A 1 -12.34 18.39 17.09
CA MET A 1 -11.12 17.93 17.81
C MET A 1 -10.07 17.65 16.74
N ASN A 2 -9.28 18.65 16.37
CA ASN A 2 -8.52 18.67 15.12
C ASN A 2 -7.01 18.70 15.42
N GLY A 3 -6.24 17.75 14.87
CA GLY A 3 -4.80 17.98 14.64
C GLY A 3 -3.82 16.80 14.73
N ALA A 4 -4.04 15.79 15.57
CA ALA A 4 -2.93 14.87 15.90
C ALA A 4 -2.72 13.70 14.92
N GLY A 5 -3.79 13.10 14.39
CA GLY A 5 -3.72 11.83 13.64
C GLY A 5 -2.78 11.85 12.42
N PRO A 6 -2.93 12.80 11.47
CA PRO A 6 -2.07 12.89 10.29
C PRO A 6 -0.59 13.14 10.62
N HIS A 7 -0.33 13.99 11.61
CA HIS A 7 1.03 14.32 12.03
C HIS A 7 1.70 13.14 12.75
N GLN A 8 0.95 12.40 13.58
CA GLN A 8 1.43 11.16 14.19
C GLN A 8 1.78 10.13 13.13
N LEU A 9 0.94 9.96 12.10
CA LEU A 9 1.23 9.01 11.03
C LEU A 9 2.48 9.42 10.23
N ARG A 10 2.69 10.72 9.98
CA ARG A 10 3.97 11.21 9.41
C ARG A 10 5.16 10.85 10.31
N VAL A 11 5.06 11.09 11.62
CA VAL A 11 6.15 10.79 12.55
C VAL A 11 6.45 9.29 12.57
N LEU A 12 5.43 8.42 12.54
CA LEU A 12 5.61 6.98 12.46
C LEU A 12 6.25 6.57 11.13
N ALA A 13 5.78 7.10 10.01
CA ALA A 13 6.37 6.85 8.70
C ALA A 13 7.86 7.24 8.67
N GLN A 14 8.23 8.35 9.31
CA GLN A 14 9.64 8.74 9.46
C GLN A 14 10.41 7.80 10.39
N HIS A 15 9.84 7.42 11.53
CA HIS A 15 10.46 6.48 12.47
C HIS A 15 10.76 5.12 11.83
N TYR A 16 9.83 4.60 11.02
CA TYR A 16 10.01 3.37 10.26
C TYR A 16 10.81 3.55 8.96
N GLY A 17 11.39 4.74 8.71
CA GLY A 17 12.20 5.02 7.52
C GLY A 17 11.43 4.98 6.19
N ILE A 18 10.09 5.07 6.20
CA ILE A 18 9.28 4.95 4.97
C ILE A 18 9.59 6.06 3.99
N PHE A 19 9.78 7.30 4.47
CA PHE A 19 10.11 8.42 3.60
C PHE A 19 11.47 8.27 2.94
N GLU A 20 12.49 7.90 3.71
CA GLU A 20 13.84 7.69 3.20
C GLU A 20 13.89 6.61 2.12
N HIS A 21 13.32 5.43 2.39
CA HIS A 21 13.42 4.29 1.47
C HIS A 21 12.51 4.40 0.25
N LEU A 22 11.35 5.08 0.33
CA LEU A 22 10.42 5.18 -0.80
C LEU A 22 10.50 6.51 -1.56
N PHE A 23 10.94 7.58 -0.89
CA PHE A 23 10.87 8.95 -1.40
C PHE A 23 12.17 9.73 -1.22
N GLY A 24 13.25 9.09 -0.74
CA GLY A 24 14.52 9.75 -0.44
C GLY A 24 14.35 10.86 0.59
N ASN A 25 14.72 12.08 0.22
CA ASN A 25 14.65 13.24 1.13
C ASN A 25 13.25 13.89 1.20
N ALA A 26 12.27 13.39 0.47
CA ALA A 26 10.92 13.94 0.45
C ALA A 26 10.01 13.31 1.52
N TYR A 27 9.10 14.11 2.07
CA TYR A 27 8.09 13.66 3.01
C TYR A 27 6.74 14.32 2.73
N PHE A 28 5.67 13.73 3.23
CA PHE A 28 4.33 14.31 3.18
C PHE A 28 3.54 14.02 4.46
N VAL A 29 2.46 14.76 4.67
CA VAL A 29 1.49 14.50 5.74
C VAL A 29 0.32 13.74 5.13
N PRO A 30 0.07 12.47 5.49
CA PRO A 30 -1.08 11.73 4.96
C PRO A 30 -2.38 12.41 5.36
N ARG A 31 -3.12 12.92 4.38
CA ARG A 31 -4.40 13.63 4.62
C ARG A 31 -5.61 12.71 4.52
N VAL A 32 -5.50 11.67 3.71
CA VAL A 32 -6.53 10.65 3.52
C VAL A 32 -6.08 9.40 4.26
N PHE A 33 -6.93 8.90 5.16
CA PHE A 33 -6.67 7.66 5.89
C PHE A 33 -7.18 6.47 5.11
N LEU A 34 -6.33 5.47 4.96
CA LEU A 34 -6.70 4.16 4.44
C LEU A 34 -7.17 3.29 5.61
N ASN A 35 -8.38 2.73 5.49
CA ASN A 35 -8.85 1.64 6.33
C ASN A 35 -8.67 0.35 5.54
N ILE A 36 -7.76 -0.51 6.01
CA ILE A 36 -7.38 -1.72 5.29
C ILE A 36 -7.56 -2.92 6.21
N SER A 37 -8.21 -3.96 5.70
CA SER A 37 -8.40 -5.20 6.41
C SER A 37 -8.25 -6.40 5.49
N TYR A 38 -7.73 -7.49 6.04
CA TYR A 38 -7.76 -8.79 5.40
C TYR A 38 -8.80 -9.67 6.07
N ASP A 39 -9.66 -10.27 5.26
CA ASP A 39 -10.55 -11.33 5.72
C ASP A 39 -9.73 -12.61 5.81
N TYR A 40 -9.69 -13.23 6.98
CA TYR A 40 -8.88 -14.40 7.27
C TYR A 40 -9.69 -15.39 8.10
N GLU A 41 -9.94 -16.60 7.56
CA GLU A 41 -10.90 -17.56 8.14
C GLU A 41 -12.32 -16.95 8.26
N ASP A 42 -13.35 -17.78 8.48
CA ASP A 42 -14.75 -17.36 8.28
C ASP A 42 -15.20 -16.17 9.17
N ASP A 43 -14.54 -15.93 10.31
CA ASP A 43 -14.93 -14.89 11.29
C ASP A 43 -13.77 -14.01 11.80
N THR A 44 -12.56 -14.11 11.22
CA THR A 44 -11.41 -13.30 11.69
C THR A 44 -11.01 -12.22 10.67
N VAL A 45 -10.78 -11.01 11.16
CA VAL A 45 -10.35 -9.87 10.35
C VAL A 45 -9.03 -9.33 10.89
N SER A 46 -8.03 -9.25 10.02
CA SER A 46 -6.72 -8.66 10.33
C SER A 46 -6.66 -7.22 9.84
N ILE A 47 -6.68 -6.27 10.77
CA ILE A 47 -6.64 -4.83 10.45
C ILE A 47 -5.19 -4.39 10.25
N VAL A 48 -4.92 -3.66 9.16
CA VAL A 48 -3.63 -2.98 8.97
C VAL A 48 -3.66 -1.66 9.74
N TYR A 49 -2.73 -1.49 10.66
CA TYR A 49 -2.63 -0.32 11.52
C TYR A 49 -1.19 0.04 11.88
N ARG A 50 -0.64 1.00 11.12
CA ARG A 50 0.53 1.81 11.52
C ARG A 50 1.75 1.02 12.04
N GLY A 51 2.09 -0.10 11.39
CA GLY A 51 3.26 -0.91 11.73
C GLY A 51 2.98 -2.10 12.66
N ASN A 52 1.70 -2.43 12.91
CA ASN A 52 1.35 -3.70 13.54
C ASN A 52 1.82 -4.89 12.70
N THR A 53 2.05 -6.02 13.37
CA THR A 53 2.43 -7.26 12.71
C THR A 53 1.21 -8.00 12.17
N ILE A 54 1.24 -8.37 10.89
CA ILE A 54 0.29 -9.29 10.25
C ILE A 54 1.09 -10.47 9.70
N LYS A 55 0.59 -11.70 9.87
CA LYS A 55 1.26 -12.89 9.34
C LYS A 55 1.01 -13.00 7.84
N PRO A 56 1.98 -13.51 7.05
CA PRO A 56 1.77 -13.75 5.63
C PRO A 56 0.50 -14.54 5.29
N LYS A 57 0.15 -15.54 6.13
CA LYS A 57 -1.08 -16.33 5.96
C LYS A 57 -2.38 -15.50 6.11
N GLU A 58 -2.36 -14.46 6.92
CA GLU A 58 -3.49 -13.55 7.14
C GLU A 58 -3.64 -12.59 5.95
N ALA A 59 -2.57 -12.36 5.18
CA ALA A 59 -2.52 -11.51 4.01
C ALA A 59 -2.42 -12.32 2.70
N ALA A 60 -2.97 -13.55 2.66
CA ALA A 60 -2.91 -14.41 1.48
C ALA A 60 -3.78 -13.90 0.32
N SER A 61 -4.89 -13.22 0.63
CA SER A 61 -5.82 -12.66 -0.35
C SER A 61 -5.72 -11.14 -0.41
N THR A 62 -6.20 -10.54 -1.50
CA THR A 62 -6.30 -9.08 -1.65
C THR A 62 -7.10 -8.46 -0.50
N PRO A 63 -6.64 -7.36 0.12
CA PRO A 63 -7.34 -6.75 1.24
C PRO A 63 -8.56 -5.95 0.78
N ASN A 64 -9.49 -5.76 1.71
CA ASN A 64 -10.49 -4.71 1.63
C ASN A 64 -9.82 -3.36 1.91
N VAL A 65 -10.02 -2.38 1.03
CA VAL A 65 -9.47 -1.02 1.19
C VAL A 65 -10.58 -0.01 1.07
N GLN A 66 -10.68 0.87 2.07
CA GLN A 66 -11.66 1.95 2.12
C GLN A 66 -10.97 3.27 2.45
N PHE A 67 -11.37 4.33 1.76
CA PHE A 67 -10.95 5.69 2.07
C PHE A 67 -12.00 6.70 1.64
N HIS A 68 -11.95 7.89 2.23
CA HIS A 68 -12.84 8.98 1.86
C HIS A 68 -12.30 9.71 0.62
N SER A 69 -13.17 9.90 -0.38
CA SER A 69 -12.84 10.55 -1.64
C SER A 69 -14.07 11.22 -2.26
N ASP A 70 -13.80 12.20 -3.13
CA ASP A 70 -14.83 12.83 -3.95
C ASP A 70 -15.23 11.83 -5.05
N PRO A 71 -16.54 11.70 -5.41
CA PRO A 71 -16.99 10.68 -6.36
C PRO A 71 -16.27 10.69 -7.72
N ASP A 72 -15.92 11.87 -8.21
CA ASP A 72 -15.30 12.04 -9.54
C ASP A 72 -13.76 12.13 -9.48
N SER A 73 -13.17 11.96 -8.30
CA SER A 73 -11.71 12.04 -8.14
C SER A 73 -11.03 10.73 -8.53
N LEU A 74 -9.84 10.83 -9.13
CA LEU A 74 -9.05 9.67 -9.53
C LEU A 74 -7.95 9.38 -8.53
N TRP A 75 -7.68 8.10 -8.28
CA TRP A 75 -6.69 7.65 -7.32
C TRP A 75 -5.87 6.47 -7.82
N THR A 76 -4.65 6.36 -7.30
CA THR A 76 -3.79 5.20 -7.48
C THR A 76 -3.44 4.62 -6.11
N LEU A 77 -3.60 3.31 -5.94
CA LEU A 77 -3.19 2.56 -4.76
C LEU A 77 -2.01 1.66 -5.12
N ILE A 78 -0.94 1.72 -4.32
CA ILE A 78 0.23 0.87 -4.44
C ILE A 78 0.49 0.18 -3.10
N LEU A 79 0.75 -1.13 -3.15
CA LEU A 79 1.35 -1.89 -2.05
C LEU A 79 2.78 -2.26 -2.43
N THR A 80 3.73 -1.86 -1.61
CA THR A 80 5.16 -2.08 -1.83
C THR A 80 5.87 -2.58 -0.59
N ASN A 81 7.02 -3.23 -0.78
CA ASN A 81 7.87 -3.80 0.25
C ASN A 81 9.32 -3.36 0.05
N PRO A 82 9.80 -2.30 0.73
CA PRO A 82 11.19 -1.85 0.65
C PRO A 82 12.21 -2.86 1.20
N ASP A 83 11.77 -3.87 1.97
CA ASP A 83 12.65 -4.89 2.54
C ASP A 83 12.68 -6.17 1.68
N GLY A 84 11.89 -6.22 0.60
CA GLY A 84 11.60 -7.46 -0.13
C GLY A 84 12.65 -7.88 -1.15
N ASN A 85 13.51 -6.96 -1.58
CA ASN A 85 14.52 -7.24 -2.60
C ASN A 85 15.78 -7.84 -1.96
N LEU A 86 16.09 -9.08 -2.30
CA LEU A 86 17.23 -9.83 -1.75
C LEU A 86 18.54 -9.56 -2.50
N LEU A 87 18.47 -8.92 -3.66
CA LEU A 87 19.62 -8.65 -4.52
C LEU A 87 20.10 -7.20 -4.42
N ASP A 88 19.17 -6.28 -4.19
CA ASP A 88 19.44 -4.85 -4.11
C ASP A 88 18.57 -4.18 -3.05
N ASN A 89 19.21 -3.73 -1.97
CA ASN A 89 18.54 -3.10 -0.83
C ASN A 89 17.98 -1.70 -1.14
N ASP A 90 18.36 -1.08 -2.26
CA ASP A 90 17.88 0.24 -2.65
C ASP A 90 16.57 0.16 -3.47
N HIS A 91 16.11 -1.06 -3.81
CA HIS A 91 14.93 -1.29 -4.62
C HIS A 91 13.81 -1.97 -3.84
N GLU A 92 12.58 -1.54 -4.09
CA GLU A 92 11.38 -2.09 -3.50
C GLU A 92 10.80 -3.27 -4.30
N CYS A 93 10.07 -4.15 -3.63
CA CYS A 93 9.25 -5.17 -4.27
C CYS A 93 7.79 -4.70 -4.38
N LEU A 94 7.28 -4.60 -5.61
CA LEU A 94 5.88 -4.24 -5.88
C LEU A 94 4.98 -5.45 -5.61
N HIS A 95 3.97 -5.26 -4.76
CA HIS A 95 3.02 -6.30 -4.36
C HIS A 95 1.61 -6.06 -4.90
N TRP A 96 1.19 -4.83 -5.16
CA TRP A 96 -0.11 -4.54 -5.75
C TRP A 96 -0.11 -3.14 -6.35
N PHE A 97 -0.70 -2.97 -7.52
CA PHE A 97 -0.85 -1.66 -8.15
C PHE A 97 -2.20 -1.58 -8.86
N VAL A 98 -3.08 -0.71 -8.34
CA VAL A 98 -4.34 -0.34 -8.97
C VAL A 98 -4.32 1.16 -9.30
N GLY A 99 -4.42 1.48 -10.58
CA GLY A 99 -4.44 2.85 -11.10
C GLY A 99 -5.85 3.32 -11.45
N ASN A 100 -6.03 4.61 -11.65
CA ASN A 100 -7.28 5.21 -12.16
C ASN A 100 -8.55 4.77 -11.41
N ILE A 101 -8.44 4.54 -10.10
CA ILE A 101 -9.57 4.27 -9.21
C ILE A 101 -10.48 5.49 -9.19
N VAL A 102 -11.75 5.31 -9.53
CA VAL A 102 -12.76 6.37 -9.50
C VAL A 102 -13.36 6.45 -8.10
N GLY A 103 -13.28 7.63 -7.50
CA GLY A 103 -13.70 7.88 -6.14
C GLY A 103 -12.97 6.97 -5.15
N GLY A 104 -13.72 6.18 -4.38
CA GLY A 104 -13.18 5.27 -3.35
C GLY A 104 -13.39 3.81 -3.68
N ASP A 105 -13.90 3.52 -4.88
CA ASP A 105 -14.24 2.16 -5.31
C ASP A 105 -13.05 1.51 -6.00
N ILE A 106 -12.27 0.73 -5.25
CA ILE A 106 -11.11 0.00 -5.76
C ILE A 106 -11.45 -0.85 -7.00
N SER A 107 -12.66 -1.40 -7.08
CA SER A 107 -13.08 -2.27 -8.17
C SER A 107 -13.26 -1.53 -9.51
N SER A 108 -13.37 -0.20 -9.46
CA SER A 108 -13.43 0.66 -10.65
C SER A 108 -12.05 0.91 -11.28
N GLY A 109 -10.97 0.67 -10.55
CA GLY A 109 -9.61 0.95 -11.00
C GLY A 109 -9.07 -0.11 -11.97
N GLU A 110 -8.05 0.26 -12.74
CA GLU A 110 -7.31 -0.69 -13.55
C GLU A 110 -6.22 -1.38 -12.73
N VAL A 111 -6.21 -2.72 -12.74
CA VAL A 111 -5.15 -3.50 -12.09
C VAL A 111 -3.92 -3.51 -13.00
N VAL A 112 -2.90 -2.75 -12.62
CA VAL A 112 -1.63 -2.63 -13.34
C VAL A 112 -0.68 -3.78 -12.95
N CYS A 113 -0.72 -4.17 -11.68
CA CYS A 113 -0.04 -5.34 -11.13
C CYS A 113 -1.00 -6.04 -10.16
N ASP A 114 -1.25 -7.33 -10.40
CA ASP A 114 -2.08 -8.15 -9.52
C ASP A 114 -1.52 -8.21 -8.10
N TYR A 115 -2.42 -8.48 -7.15
CA TYR A 115 -2.03 -8.66 -5.76
C TYR A 115 -1.14 -9.89 -5.60
N LEU A 116 0.04 -9.67 -5.04
CA LEU A 116 1.00 -10.68 -4.68
C LEU A 116 1.09 -10.74 -3.15
N GLN A 117 0.66 -11.87 -2.59
CA GLN A 117 0.72 -12.09 -1.15
C GLN A 117 2.14 -11.91 -0.60
N PRO A 118 2.34 -11.49 0.66
CA PRO A 118 3.68 -11.46 1.26
C PRO A 118 4.30 -12.86 1.35
N PHE A 119 5.57 -13.01 0.96
CA PHE A 119 6.35 -14.25 1.10
C PHE A 119 7.77 -14.00 1.65
N PRO A 120 7.91 -13.34 2.83
CA PRO A 120 9.22 -13.05 3.38
C PRO A 120 10.04 -14.35 3.59
N PRO A 121 11.27 -14.45 3.05
CA PRO A 121 12.10 -15.63 3.24
C PRO A 121 12.41 -15.87 4.72
N ARG A 122 12.61 -17.13 5.11
CA ARG A 122 12.95 -17.44 6.49
C ARG A 122 14.31 -16.83 6.84
N GLY A 123 14.37 -16.11 7.96
CA GLY A 123 15.60 -15.51 8.48
C GLY A 123 15.86 -14.07 8.04
N THR A 124 15.01 -13.46 7.20
CA THR A 124 15.14 -12.04 6.80
C THR A 124 14.52 -11.05 7.79
N GLY A 125 13.82 -11.55 8.80
CA GLY A 125 13.19 -10.72 9.84
C GLY A 125 11.82 -10.20 9.44
N TYR A 126 11.46 -9.00 9.93
CA TYR A 126 10.20 -8.35 9.60
C TYR A 126 10.34 -7.48 8.35
N HIS A 127 9.40 -7.60 7.43
CA HIS A 127 9.30 -6.77 6.24
C HIS A 127 8.19 -5.74 6.42
N ARG A 128 8.42 -4.51 5.97
CA ARG A 128 7.46 -3.42 5.98
C ARG A 128 6.61 -3.52 4.72
N MET A 129 5.33 -3.80 4.89
CA MET A 129 4.35 -3.72 3.80
C MET A 129 3.70 -2.34 3.82
N VAL A 130 3.92 -1.54 2.78
CA VAL A 130 3.54 -0.12 2.75
C VAL A 130 2.46 0.10 1.70
N PHE A 131 1.29 0.54 2.14
CA PHE A 131 0.26 1.06 1.25
C PHE A 131 0.46 2.56 1.02
N VAL A 132 0.50 2.97 -0.24
CA VAL A 132 0.59 4.36 -0.66
C VAL A 132 -0.60 4.70 -1.54
N LEU A 133 -1.30 5.78 -1.20
CA LEU A 133 -2.42 6.30 -1.96
C LEU A 133 -2.06 7.65 -2.58
N TYR A 134 -2.19 7.75 -3.89
CA TYR A 134 -1.95 8.97 -4.66
C TYR A 134 -3.27 9.52 -5.19
N LYS A 135 -3.49 10.83 -5.03
CA LYS A 135 -4.56 11.54 -5.75
C LYS A 135 -4.05 11.88 -7.14
N GLN A 136 -4.81 11.53 -8.17
CA GLN A 136 -4.53 11.88 -9.56
C GLN A 136 -5.29 13.14 -9.96
N HIS A 137 -4.66 13.95 -10.80
CA HIS A 137 -5.32 15.12 -11.40
C HIS A 137 -6.07 14.77 -12.69
N GLN A 138 -5.68 13.68 -13.35
CA GLN A 138 -6.24 13.20 -14.61
C GLN A 138 -6.02 11.69 -14.75
N HIS A 139 -6.68 11.09 -15.73
CA HIS A 139 -6.42 9.71 -16.11
C HIS A 139 -4.96 9.55 -16.58
N ILE A 140 -4.29 8.50 -16.12
CA ILE A 140 -2.90 8.21 -16.47
C ILE A 140 -2.87 6.95 -17.33
N ASP A 141 -2.07 6.93 -18.39
CA ASP A 141 -1.83 5.71 -19.15
C ASP A 141 -0.76 4.86 -18.46
N PHE A 142 -1.17 3.74 -17.86
CA PHE A 142 -0.28 2.79 -17.19
C PHE A 142 0.15 1.62 -18.09
N SER A 143 -0.16 1.62 -19.39
CA SER A 143 0.15 0.51 -20.31
C SER A 143 1.59 0.02 -20.23
N LYS A 144 2.57 0.94 -20.13
CA LYS A 144 4.00 0.60 -20.02
C LYS A 144 4.42 -0.07 -18.71
N TYR A 145 3.57 -0.02 -17.68
CA TYR A 145 3.82 -0.60 -16.36
C TYR A 145 3.04 -1.89 -16.12
N ARG A 146 2.14 -2.25 -17.05
CA ARG A 146 1.32 -3.45 -16.94
C ARG A 146 2.22 -4.67 -16.93
N ARG A 147 2.03 -5.54 -15.94
CA ARG A 147 2.73 -6.83 -15.87
C ARG A 147 1.78 -7.91 -16.36
N ASP A 148 2.10 -8.51 -17.50
CA ASP A 148 1.29 -9.59 -18.11
C ASP A 148 1.51 -10.96 -17.43
N GLN A 149 2.47 -11.06 -16.52
CA GLN A 149 2.81 -12.26 -15.76
C GLN A 149 3.02 -11.89 -14.29
N PRO A 150 2.65 -12.76 -13.33
CA PRO A 150 2.81 -12.51 -11.89
C PRO A 150 4.27 -12.59 -11.39
N TRP A 151 5.27 -12.61 -12.28
CA TRP A 151 6.70 -12.76 -12.04
C TRP A 151 7.57 -12.12 -13.13
#